data_AF-A0A7W0ZVW4-F1
#
_entry.id   AF-A0A7W0ZVW4-F1
#
_cell.length_a   1.000
_cell.length_b   1.000
_cell.length_c   1.000
_cell.angle_alpha   90.00
_cell.angle_beta   90.00
_cell.angle_gamma   90.00
#
_symmetry.space_group_name_H-M   'P 1'
#
loop_
_entity.id
_entity.type
_entity.pdbx_description
1 polymer ?
#
loop_
_entity_poly.entity_id
_entity_poly.type
_entity_poly.pdbx_seq_one_letter_code
_entity_poly.pdbx_strand_id
1 'polypeptide(L)'
;DQAPSVRGAAVWALGKLADPATEPALLSAFRDDDPAVHERAATGLLRLGTPAALAQAVAFVAGDGDPTARGALAAAITITQPHAAALAPMIDIALGKVDADDPAFEPLLRMKLATALHAPDAAPALDVDAEITATFPSFAQLTRLSGFDQLIRSLRTAESLFHTTGQTKDADLSPPITLWMKVLENYVHAWLGPRMAGLQREPAVLFDYVDRVIGASWPGFQRWLEPKWRDPIEVGGARVEIPLRAIPNAVRELQEHRRKRLDSPLSVTEWARLIVLFAVDHPSGFKNLMKVSTKSTAERTVSLAHRLHTLAAVRNLVTHRASAGAATLTAFRKTYYTAFEDLVALA
;
A
#
# COMPACT_ATOMS: atom_id res chain seq x y z
N ASP A 1 30.14 5.86 52.63
CA ASP A 1 30.10 5.05 53.86
C ASP A 1 30.53 3.62 53.53
N GLN A 2 31.21 2.93 54.45
CA GLN A 2 31.69 1.56 54.22
C GLN A 2 30.57 0.52 54.38
N ALA A 3 29.55 0.81 55.20
CA ALA A 3 28.44 -0.11 55.45
C ALA A 3 27.38 -0.02 54.33
N PRO A 4 27.06 -1.12 53.61
CA PRO A 4 26.05 -1.12 52.56
C PRO A 4 24.66 -0.74 53.05
N SER A 5 24.31 -1.11 54.28
CA SER A 5 23.04 -0.74 54.91
C SER A 5 22.87 0.78 55.06
N VAL A 6 23.96 1.48 55.40
CA VAL A 6 23.98 2.95 55.53
C VAL A 6 23.90 3.61 54.15
N ARG A 7 24.65 3.09 53.15
CA ARG A 7 24.56 3.58 51.77
C ARG A 7 23.16 3.38 51.19
N GLY A 8 22.55 2.21 51.38
CA GLY A 8 21.20 1.91 50.92
C GLY A 8 20.15 2.82 51.57
N ALA A 9 20.24 3.07 52.87
CA ALA A 9 19.35 4.00 53.56
C ALA A 9 19.47 5.44 53.02
N ALA A 10 20.70 5.91 52.77
CA ALA A 10 20.95 7.22 52.18
C ALA A 10 20.36 7.34 50.77
N VAL A 11 20.61 6.35 49.90
CA VAL A 11 20.09 6.30 48.54
C VAL A 11 18.57 6.24 48.51
N TRP A 12 17.96 5.47 49.41
CA TRP A 12 16.50 5.45 49.56
C TRP A 12 15.94 6.80 49.98
N ALA A 13 16.59 7.48 50.93
CA ALA A 13 16.19 8.83 51.34
C ALA A 13 16.31 9.83 50.17
N LEU A 14 17.40 9.80 49.40
CA LEU A 14 17.59 10.62 48.19
C LEU A 14 16.49 10.35 47.16
N GLY A 15 16.16 9.09 46.89
CA GLY A 15 15.05 8.73 45.98
C GLY A 15 13.68 9.16 46.50
N LYS A 16 13.49 9.27 47.82
CA LYS A 16 12.25 9.78 48.44
C LYS A 16 12.13 11.29 48.36
N LEU A 17 13.24 12.02 48.40
CA LEU A 17 13.27 13.47 48.18
C LEU A 17 12.77 13.84 46.79
N ALA A 18 13.06 13.01 45.78
CA ALA A 18 12.70 13.24 44.38
C ALA A 18 13.13 14.63 43.86
N ASP A 19 14.23 15.17 44.41
CA ASP A 19 14.83 16.43 43.99
C ASP A 19 15.83 16.15 42.85
N PRO A 20 15.72 16.81 41.68
CA PRO A 20 16.67 16.68 40.59
C PRO A 20 18.14 16.87 40.99
N ALA A 21 18.44 17.65 42.04
CA ALA A 21 19.80 17.81 42.56
C ALA A 21 20.41 16.50 43.08
N THR A 22 19.58 15.49 43.38
CA THR A 22 20.02 14.15 43.83
C THR A 22 20.36 13.21 42.68
N GLU A 23 20.04 13.58 41.43
CA GLU A 23 20.25 12.74 40.25
C GLU A 23 21.70 12.24 40.11
N PRO A 24 22.76 13.07 40.26
CA PRO A 24 24.14 12.60 40.18
C PRO A 24 24.49 11.56 41.26
N ALA A 25 23.93 11.71 42.46
CA ALA A 25 24.17 10.80 43.58
C ALA A 25 23.45 9.46 43.36
N LEU A 26 22.22 9.49 42.84
CA LEU A 26 21.47 8.29 42.47
C LEU A 26 22.13 7.56 41.28
N LEU A 27 22.64 8.29 40.28
CA LEU A 27 23.41 7.72 39.17
C LEU A 27 24.72 7.08 39.62
N SER A 28 25.40 7.66 40.62
CA SER A 28 26.61 7.08 41.20
C SER A 28 26.30 5.80 41.99
N ALA A 29 25.24 5.82 42.81
CA ALA A 29 24.78 4.68 43.59
C ALA A 29 24.33 3.49 42.73
N PHE A 30 24.10 3.73 41.44
CA PHE A 30 23.81 2.71 40.44
C PHE A 30 25.01 1.79 40.11
N ARG A 31 26.21 2.21 40.48
CA ARG A 31 27.47 1.47 40.29
C ARG A 31 28.03 0.93 41.60
N ASP A 32 27.23 0.89 42.66
CA ASP A 32 27.63 0.29 43.94
C ASP A 32 27.94 -1.21 43.78
N ASP A 33 28.51 -1.87 44.77
CA ASP A 33 28.71 -3.33 44.69
C ASP A 33 27.56 -4.10 45.37
N ASP A 34 26.73 -3.41 46.17
CA ASP A 34 25.61 -3.99 46.89
C ASP A 34 24.31 -3.94 46.04
N PRO A 35 23.69 -5.10 45.72
CA PRO A 35 22.47 -5.16 44.92
C PRO A 35 21.30 -4.36 45.51
N ALA A 36 21.20 -4.30 46.84
CA ALA A 36 20.12 -3.61 47.51
C ALA A 36 20.30 -2.09 47.43
N VAL A 37 21.52 -1.59 47.23
CA VAL A 37 21.81 -0.18 46.95
C VAL A 37 21.42 0.16 45.50
N HIS A 38 21.72 -0.73 44.54
CA HIS A 38 21.32 -0.58 43.14
C HIS A 38 19.81 -0.46 42.95
N GLU A 39 19.04 -1.37 43.54
CA GLU A 39 17.57 -1.36 43.42
C GLU A 39 16.96 -0.06 43.97
N ARG A 40 17.51 0.44 45.08
CA ARG A 40 17.08 1.69 45.70
C ARG A 40 17.44 2.89 44.84
N ALA A 41 18.63 2.88 44.22
CA ALA A 41 19.06 3.92 43.29
C ALA A 41 18.14 3.96 42.06
N ALA A 42 17.86 2.79 41.49
CA ALA A 42 16.98 2.62 40.33
C ALA A 42 15.55 3.11 40.62
N THR A 43 15.00 2.73 41.77
CA THR A 43 13.70 3.22 42.24
C THR A 43 13.69 4.74 42.46
N GLY A 44 14.80 5.30 42.95
CA GLY A 44 14.98 6.74 43.11
C GLY A 44 15.00 7.49 41.78
N LEU A 45 15.73 6.97 40.79
CA LEU A 45 15.79 7.54 39.43
C LEU A 45 14.42 7.51 38.75
N LEU A 46 13.67 6.41 38.88
CA LEU A 46 12.29 6.35 38.36
C LEU A 46 11.36 7.38 39.01
N ARG A 47 11.52 7.66 40.31
CA ARG A 47 10.76 8.68 41.02
C ARG A 47 11.08 10.10 40.55
N LEU A 48 12.34 10.36 40.16
CA LEU A 48 12.73 11.64 39.55
C LEU A 48 12.04 11.83 38.20
N GLY A 49 11.93 10.76 37.40
CA GLY A 49 11.21 10.78 36.12
C GLY A 49 11.80 11.73 35.07
N THR A 50 13.03 12.23 35.28
CA THR A 50 13.73 13.06 34.31
C THR A 50 14.11 12.23 33.08
N PRO A 51 14.24 12.83 31.88
CA PRO A 51 14.63 12.10 30.67
C PRO A 51 15.94 11.33 30.84
N ALA A 52 16.92 11.92 31.52
CA ALA A 52 18.21 11.30 31.80
C ALA A 52 18.09 10.13 32.79
N ALA A 53 17.28 10.26 33.85
CA ALA A 53 17.01 9.16 34.78
C ALA A 53 16.29 7.98 34.10
N LEU A 54 15.29 8.25 33.25
CA LEU A 54 14.57 7.21 32.49
C LEU A 54 15.48 6.52 31.47
N ALA A 55 16.33 7.28 30.77
CA ALA A 55 17.33 6.75 29.84
C ALA A 55 18.29 5.79 30.53
N GLN A 56 18.77 6.15 31.72
CA GLN A 56 19.68 5.30 32.51
C GLN A 56 18.99 4.06 33.08
N ALA A 57 17.72 4.18 33.49
CA ALA A 57 16.92 3.03 33.90
C ALA A 57 16.75 2.01 32.76
N VAL A 58 16.43 2.47 31.53
CA VAL A 58 16.34 1.60 30.35
C VAL A 58 17.68 0.92 30.03
N ALA A 59 18.79 1.66 30.14
CA ALA A 59 20.13 1.11 29.88
C ALA A 59 20.51 -0.02 30.87
N PHE A 60 20.10 0.08 32.13
CA PHE A 60 20.33 -0.96 33.12
C PHE A 60 19.52 -2.22 32.90
N VAL A 61 18.25 -2.05 32.54
CA VAL A 61 17.37 -3.17 32.20
C VAL A 61 18.00 -4.02 31.09
N ALA A 62 18.75 -3.38 30.20
CA ALA A 62 19.49 -3.99 29.09
C ALA A 62 20.96 -4.37 29.39
N GLY A 63 21.42 -4.23 30.62
CA GLY A 63 22.79 -4.55 31.04
C GLY A 63 22.93 -5.96 31.61
N ASP A 64 24.16 -6.38 31.96
CA ASP A 64 24.45 -7.74 32.43
C ASP A 64 24.32 -7.90 33.98
N GLY A 65 23.54 -7.02 34.62
CA GLY A 65 23.30 -7.06 36.07
C GLY A 65 22.37 -8.20 36.51
N ASP A 66 22.05 -8.25 37.81
CA ASP A 66 21.13 -9.26 38.36
C ASP A 66 19.78 -9.28 37.61
N PRO A 67 19.36 -10.44 37.04
CA PRO A 67 18.12 -10.55 36.28
C PRO A 67 16.86 -10.19 37.08
N THR A 68 16.86 -10.45 38.39
CA THR A 68 15.71 -10.16 39.26
C THR A 68 15.53 -8.65 39.42
N ALA A 69 16.62 -7.95 39.75
CA ALA A 69 16.63 -6.48 39.85
C ALA A 69 16.28 -5.80 38.51
N ARG A 70 16.80 -6.33 37.39
CA ARG A 70 16.48 -5.84 36.04
C ARG A 70 15.00 -5.99 35.69
N GLY A 71 14.42 -7.18 35.91
CA GLY A 71 13.00 -7.43 35.68
C GLY A 71 12.10 -6.56 36.56
N ALA A 72 12.44 -6.41 37.85
CA ALA A 72 11.70 -5.58 38.79
C ALA A 72 11.74 -4.09 38.38
N LEU A 73 12.90 -3.58 37.96
CA LEU A 73 13.02 -2.20 37.49
C LEU A 73 12.21 -2.00 36.20
N ALA A 74 12.36 -2.91 35.24
CA ALA A 74 11.68 -2.84 33.95
C ALA A 74 10.16 -2.79 34.10
N ALA A 75 9.61 -3.60 35.02
CA ALA A 75 8.19 -3.60 35.35
C ALA A 75 7.70 -2.30 36.02
N ALA A 76 8.59 -1.58 36.70
CA ALA A 76 8.28 -0.32 37.37
C ALA A 76 8.37 0.91 36.43
N ILE A 77 9.03 0.81 35.27
CA ILE A 77 9.15 1.93 34.35
C ILE A 77 7.79 2.21 33.70
N THR A 78 7.27 3.41 33.92
CA THR A 78 6.06 3.90 33.26
C THR A 78 6.43 5.03 32.33
N ILE A 79 6.24 4.84 31.02
CA ILE A 79 6.58 5.85 30.02
C ILE A 79 5.44 6.87 29.92
N THR A 80 5.76 8.13 30.18
CA THR A 80 4.84 9.26 29.99
C THR A 80 5.02 9.88 28.61
N GLN A 81 3.96 10.50 28.09
CA GLN A 81 3.90 11.11 26.75
C GLN A 81 5.10 11.99 26.37
N PRO A 82 5.56 12.96 27.19
CA PRO A 82 6.67 13.84 26.80
C PRO A 82 8.01 13.11 26.58
N HIS A 83 8.17 11.88 27.09
CA HIS A 83 9.43 11.14 27.04
C HIS A 83 9.39 9.93 26.10
N ALA A 84 8.22 9.55 25.59
CA ALA A 84 8.04 8.35 24.76
C ALA A 84 8.91 8.36 23.49
N ALA A 85 8.90 9.46 22.73
CA ALA A 85 9.66 9.60 21.50
C ALA A 85 11.19 9.55 21.73
N ALA A 86 11.66 10.14 22.84
CA ALA A 86 13.07 10.17 23.18
C ALA A 86 13.61 8.80 23.63
N LEU A 87 12.76 8.00 24.30
CA LEU A 87 13.13 6.68 24.84
C LEU A 87 12.98 5.54 23.83
N ALA A 88 12.15 5.69 22.79
CA ALA A 88 11.92 4.68 21.76
C ALA A 88 13.21 4.04 21.19
N PRO A 89 14.23 4.79 20.72
CA PRO A 89 15.45 4.19 20.19
C PRO A 89 16.25 3.43 21.26
N MET A 90 16.18 3.87 22.53
CA MET A 90 16.87 3.19 23.63
C MET A 90 16.22 1.86 23.97
N ILE A 91 14.88 1.80 23.93
CA ILE A 91 14.11 0.57 24.17
C ILE A 91 14.37 -0.44 23.04
N ASP A 92 14.50 0.02 21.79
CA ASP A 92 14.87 -0.84 20.67
C ASP A 92 16.26 -1.45 20.84
N ILE A 93 17.24 -0.65 21.23
CA ILE A 93 18.60 -1.13 21.55
C ILE A 93 18.56 -2.10 22.73
N ALA A 94 17.75 -1.84 23.75
CA ALA A 94 17.60 -2.69 24.92
C ALA A 94 17.03 -4.07 24.55
N LEU A 95 15.94 -4.12 23.78
CA LEU A 95 15.35 -5.36 23.28
C LEU A 95 16.30 -6.18 22.41
N GLY A 96 17.21 -5.52 21.68
CA GLY A 96 18.22 -6.21 20.87
C GLY A 96 19.32 -6.90 21.68
N LYS A 97 19.44 -6.60 22.98
CA LYS A 97 20.47 -7.16 23.88
C LYS A 97 19.95 -8.25 24.82
N VAL A 98 18.64 -8.40 24.91
CA VAL A 98 17.96 -9.23 25.91
C VAL A 98 17.24 -10.37 25.21
N ASP A 99 17.49 -11.61 25.64
CA ASP A 99 16.82 -12.80 25.10
C ASP A 99 15.36 -12.92 25.58
N ALA A 100 14.54 -13.68 24.87
CA ALA A 100 13.11 -13.82 25.16
C ALA A 100 12.80 -14.45 26.54
N ASP A 101 13.71 -15.28 27.06
CA ASP A 101 13.56 -15.93 28.37
C ASP A 101 13.98 -15.03 29.54
N ASP A 102 14.49 -13.83 29.26
CA ASP A 102 14.97 -12.90 30.27
C ASP A 102 13.81 -12.14 30.94
N PRO A 103 13.80 -11.99 32.28
CA PRO A 103 12.78 -11.24 33.01
C PRO A 103 12.56 -9.79 32.54
N ALA A 104 13.56 -9.17 31.90
CA ALA A 104 13.48 -7.82 31.35
C ALA A 104 12.76 -7.75 29.99
N PHE A 105 12.64 -8.86 29.27
CA PHE A 105 12.15 -8.88 27.88
C PHE A 105 10.69 -8.41 27.76
N GLU A 106 9.77 -9.06 28.49
CA GLU A 106 8.35 -8.74 28.45
C GLU A 106 8.05 -7.28 28.89
N PRO A 107 8.65 -6.75 29.99
CA PRO A 107 8.51 -5.34 30.33
C PRO A 107 9.03 -4.38 29.24
N LEU A 108 10.20 -4.64 28.64
CA LEU A 108 10.73 -3.81 27.55
C LEU A 108 9.81 -3.84 26.31
N LEU A 109 9.20 -4.99 26.02
CA LEU A 109 8.24 -5.11 24.93
C LEU A 109 6.99 -4.28 25.21
N ARG A 110 6.47 -4.29 26.44
CA ARG A 110 5.35 -3.43 26.85
C ARG A 110 5.68 -1.95 26.72
N MET A 111 6.89 -1.56 27.11
CA MET A 111 7.39 -0.19 26.96
C MET A 111 7.42 0.24 25.48
N LYS A 112 7.92 -0.63 24.59
CA LYS A 112 7.91 -0.39 23.14
C LYS A 112 6.49 -0.20 22.61
N LEU A 113 5.56 -1.09 22.97
CA LEU A 113 4.16 -0.98 22.58
C LEU A 113 3.52 0.31 23.11
N ALA A 114 3.81 0.67 24.36
CA ALA A 114 3.34 1.93 24.93
C ALA A 114 3.87 3.13 24.14
N THR A 115 5.16 3.17 23.77
CA THR A 115 5.69 4.27 22.94
C THR A 115 5.04 4.35 21.55
N ALA A 116 4.70 3.21 20.95
CA ALA A 116 4.07 3.16 19.62
C ALA A 116 2.60 3.60 19.65
N LEU A 117 1.84 3.21 20.67
CA LEU A 117 0.43 3.61 20.85
C LEU A 117 0.27 5.09 21.21
N HIS A 118 1.31 5.70 21.77
CA HIS A 118 1.30 7.07 22.26
C HIS A 118 2.03 8.05 21.34
N ALA A 119 2.62 7.59 20.24
CA ALA A 119 3.23 8.45 19.24
C ALA A 119 2.19 9.49 18.76
N PRO A 120 2.51 10.80 18.73
CA PRO A 120 1.62 11.79 18.13
C PRO A 120 1.33 11.37 16.69
N ASP A 121 0.07 11.50 16.30
CA ASP A 121 -0.47 11.11 15.00
C ASP A 121 0.57 11.12 13.87
N ALA A 122 0.68 9.96 13.25
CA ALA A 122 1.56 9.65 12.14
C ALA A 122 1.47 10.71 11.03
N ALA A 123 2.58 11.41 10.80
CA ALA A 123 2.86 12.26 9.64
C ALA A 123 1.83 13.41 9.41
N PRO A 124 2.21 14.51 8.73
CA PRO A 124 1.21 15.45 8.24
C PRO A 124 0.20 14.67 7.38
N ALA A 125 -1.10 14.90 7.60
CA ALA A 125 -2.16 14.30 6.79
C ALA A 125 -1.83 14.51 5.32
N LEU A 126 -1.43 13.43 4.64
CA LEU A 126 -1.19 13.46 3.20
C LEU A 126 -2.47 13.97 2.54
N ASP A 127 -2.38 15.05 1.78
CA ASP A 127 -3.48 15.50 0.95
C ASP A 127 -3.59 14.56 -0.25
N VAL A 128 -4.23 13.42 -0.01
CA VAL A 128 -4.45 12.35 -1.00
C VAL A 128 -5.15 12.90 -2.24
N ASP A 129 -6.06 13.87 -2.08
CA ASP A 129 -6.80 14.45 -3.20
C ASP A 129 -5.88 15.30 -4.08
N ALA A 130 -4.98 16.09 -3.48
CA ALA A 130 -3.98 16.85 -4.22
C ALA A 130 -3.02 15.93 -4.99
N GLU A 131 -2.58 14.81 -4.39
CA GLU A 131 -1.67 13.88 -5.04
C GLU A 131 -2.32 13.07 -6.18
N ILE A 132 -3.58 12.66 -6.00
CA ILE A 132 -4.36 12.08 -7.10
C ILE A 132 -4.49 13.11 -8.21
N THR A 133 -4.89 14.35 -7.89
CA THR A 133 -5.09 15.42 -8.89
C THR A 133 -3.83 15.75 -9.67
N ALA A 134 -2.65 15.70 -9.02
CA ALA A 134 -1.37 15.92 -9.69
C ALA A 134 -1.06 14.87 -10.78
N THR A 135 -1.56 13.64 -10.61
CA THR A 135 -1.34 12.52 -11.56
C THR A 135 -2.54 12.30 -12.49
N PHE A 136 -3.74 12.66 -12.04
CA PHE A 136 -5.04 12.51 -12.69
C PHE A 136 -5.83 13.83 -12.60
N PRO A 137 -5.52 14.85 -13.42
CA PRO A 137 -6.16 16.17 -13.37
C PRO A 137 -7.69 16.14 -13.42
N SER A 138 -8.27 15.20 -14.18
CA SER A 138 -9.73 15.03 -14.28
C SER A 138 -10.39 14.64 -12.94
N PHE A 139 -9.63 14.15 -11.96
CA PHE A 139 -10.11 13.84 -10.61
C PHE A 139 -10.78 15.04 -9.94
N ALA A 140 -10.19 16.23 -10.05
CA ALA A 140 -10.71 17.44 -9.42
C ALA A 140 -12.09 17.87 -9.96
N GLN A 141 -12.42 17.44 -11.18
CA GLN A 141 -13.75 17.64 -11.76
C GLN A 141 -14.70 16.52 -11.33
N LEU A 142 -14.25 15.26 -11.33
CA LEU A 142 -15.04 14.11 -10.88
C LEU A 142 -15.54 14.26 -9.44
N THR A 143 -14.74 14.84 -8.54
CA THR A 143 -15.13 15.09 -7.15
C THR A 143 -16.29 16.05 -6.98
N ARG A 144 -16.63 16.82 -8.02
CA ARG A 144 -17.74 17.78 -8.03
C ARG A 144 -18.99 17.21 -8.69
N LEU A 145 -18.90 16.04 -9.33
CA LEU A 145 -19.99 15.40 -10.04
C LEU A 145 -20.71 14.39 -9.14
N SER A 146 -22.04 14.38 -9.19
CA SER A 146 -22.84 13.38 -8.48
C SER A 146 -22.68 11.99 -9.11
N GLY A 147 -22.74 10.94 -8.27
CA GLY A 147 -22.65 9.55 -8.71
C GLY A 147 -21.23 8.96 -8.73
N PHE A 148 -20.20 9.78 -8.48
CA PHE A 148 -18.82 9.31 -8.37
C PHE A 148 -18.35 9.04 -6.94
N ASP A 149 -19.21 9.24 -5.93
CA ASP A 149 -18.85 9.18 -4.50
C ASP A 149 -18.22 7.83 -4.09
N GLN A 150 -18.75 6.72 -4.60
CA GLN A 150 -18.21 5.39 -4.32
C GLN A 150 -16.84 5.18 -5.00
N LEU A 151 -16.68 5.66 -6.23
CA LEU A 151 -15.43 5.57 -6.97
C LEU A 151 -14.35 6.41 -6.28
N ILE A 152 -14.66 7.65 -5.91
CA ILE A 152 -13.75 8.57 -5.22
C ILE A 152 -13.30 7.99 -3.88
N ARG A 153 -14.24 7.46 -3.07
CA ARG A 153 -13.89 6.79 -1.81
C ARG A 153 -12.93 5.62 -2.03
N SER A 154 -13.21 4.78 -3.02
CA SER A 154 -12.38 3.61 -3.32
C SER A 154 -10.99 4.00 -3.83
N LEU A 155 -10.87 5.06 -4.64
CA LEU A 155 -9.59 5.61 -5.08
C LEU A 155 -8.77 6.17 -3.92
N ARG A 156 -9.39 6.94 -3.01
CA ARG A 156 -8.73 7.45 -1.80
C ARG A 156 -8.21 6.30 -0.92
N THR A 157 -9.00 5.24 -0.77
CA THR A 157 -8.56 4.04 -0.05
C THR A 157 -7.38 3.36 -0.74
N ALA A 158 -7.39 3.24 -2.08
CA ALA A 158 -6.28 2.65 -2.81
C ALA A 158 -4.98 3.45 -2.66
N GLU A 159 -5.07 4.77 -2.68
CA GLU A 159 -3.92 5.67 -2.49
C GLU A 159 -3.40 5.65 -1.05
N SER A 160 -4.31 5.64 -0.06
CA SER A 160 -3.92 5.46 1.33
C SER A 160 -3.14 4.15 1.53
N LEU A 161 -3.60 3.05 0.92
CA LEU A 161 -2.89 1.77 0.93
C LEU A 161 -1.54 1.85 0.21
N PHE A 162 -1.44 2.59 -0.90
CA PHE A 162 -0.17 2.80 -1.60
C PHE A 162 0.88 3.47 -0.68
N HIS A 163 0.48 4.49 0.09
CA HIS A 163 1.40 5.16 1.02
C HIS A 163 1.81 4.29 2.19
N THR A 164 0.87 3.58 2.83
CA THR A 164 1.19 2.73 3.99
C THR A 164 2.05 1.54 3.60
N THR A 165 1.75 0.93 2.45
CA THR A 165 2.51 -0.22 1.94
C THR A 165 3.90 0.20 1.45
N GLY A 166 4.02 1.37 0.81
CA GLY A 166 5.30 1.90 0.31
C GLY A 166 6.31 2.26 1.41
N GLN A 167 5.86 2.51 2.64
CA GLN A 167 6.72 2.83 3.79
C GLN A 167 7.26 1.59 4.51
N THR A 168 6.65 0.42 4.29
CA THR A 168 6.99 -0.80 5.02
C THR A 168 7.94 -1.67 4.20
N LYS A 169 9.11 -1.96 4.75
CA LYS A 169 10.08 -2.88 4.13
C LYS A 169 9.47 -4.28 4.09
N ASP A 170 9.48 -4.92 2.92
CA ASP A 170 8.93 -6.26 2.63
C ASP A 170 7.38 -6.39 2.70
N ALA A 171 6.63 -5.29 2.60
CA ALA A 171 5.17 -5.37 2.54
C ALA A 171 4.64 -5.95 1.21
N ASP A 172 3.51 -6.66 1.30
CA ASP A 172 2.79 -7.12 0.11
C ASP A 172 2.21 -5.93 -0.66
N LEU A 173 2.69 -5.71 -1.88
CA LEU A 173 2.25 -4.62 -2.76
C LEU A 173 0.96 -4.93 -3.55
N SER A 174 0.40 -6.13 -3.40
CA SER A 174 -0.81 -6.57 -4.09
C SER A 174 -2.11 -5.86 -3.69
N PRO A 175 -2.32 -5.42 -2.42
CA PRO A 175 -3.59 -4.78 -2.01
C PRO A 175 -3.94 -3.48 -2.76
N PRO A 176 -3.05 -2.46 -2.88
CA PRO A 176 -3.39 -1.23 -3.61
C PRO A 176 -3.67 -1.52 -5.09
N ILE A 177 -2.90 -2.40 -5.72
CA ILE A 177 -3.10 -2.83 -7.12
C ILE A 177 -4.47 -3.49 -7.29
N THR A 178 -4.86 -4.38 -6.38
CA THR A 178 -6.15 -5.07 -6.43
C THR A 178 -7.31 -4.09 -6.32
N LEU A 179 -7.22 -3.12 -5.41
CA LEU A 179 -8.27 -2.13 -5.22
C LEU A 179 -8.39 -1.19 -6.43
N TRP A 180 -7.27 -0.66 -6.94
CA TRP A 180 -7.25 0.10 -8.18
C TRP A 180 -7.89 -0.68 -9.34
N MET A 181 -7.48 -1.93 -9.55
CA MET A 181 -8.06 -2.76 -10.61
C MET A 181 -9.56 -2.97 -10.43
N LYS A 182 -10.05 -3.11 -9.20
CA LYS A 182 -11.50 -3.25 -8.96
C LYS A 182 -12.26 -1.97 -9.29
N VAL A 183 -11.71 -0.81 -8.94
CA VAL A 183 -12.29 0.49 -9.31
C VAL A 183 -12.35 0.65 -10.82
N LEU A 184 -11.26 0.33 -11.53
CA LEU A 184 -11.19 0.37 -12.98
C LEU A 184 -12.19 -0.58 -13.63
N GLU A 185 -12.28 -1.83 -13.16
CA GLU A 185 -13.23 -2.82 -13.67
C GLU A 185 -14.67 -2.32 -13.57
N ASN A 186 -15.06 -1.81 -12.39
CA ASN A 186 -16.40 -1.28 -12.17
C ASN A 186 -16.69 -0.07 -13.06
N TYR A 187 -15.72 0.85 -13.20
CA TYR A 187 -15.87 2.04 -14.03
C TYR A 187 -16.03 1.69 -15.52
N VAL A 188 -15.14 0.85 -16.06
CA VAL A 188 -15.19 0.42 -17.46
C VAL A 188 -16.46 -0.37 -17.73
N HIS A 189 -16.88 -1.23 -16.79
CA HIS A 189 -18.13 -1.98 -16.91
C HIS A 189 -19.37 -1.06 -16.91
N ALA A 190 -19.43 -0.08 -16.01
CA ALA A 190 -20.53 0.89 -15.99
C ALA A 190 -20.60 1.71 -17.29
N TRP A 191 -19.44 2.02 -17.87
CA TRP A 191 -19.35 2.84 -19.08
C TRP A 191 -19.62 2.06 -20.39
N LEU A 192 -19.06 0.86 -20.55
CA LEU A 192 -19.17 0.07 -21.79
C LEU A 192 -20.28 -0.98 -21.74
N GLY A 193 -20.72 -1.39 -20.55
CA GLY A 193 -21.80 -2.37 -20.36
C GLY A 193 -23.05 -2.08 -21.17
N PRO A 194 -23.64 -0.87 -21.07
CA PRO A 194 -24.83 -0.51 -21.85
C PRO A 194 -24.62 -0.56 -23.37
N ARG A 195 -23.43 -0.18 -23.84
CA ARG A 195 -23.07 -0.20 -25.28
C ARG A 195 -22.97 -1.63 -25.80
N MET A 196 -22.32 -2.51 -25.05
CA MET A 196 -22.24 -3.94 -25.38
C MET A 196 -23.60 -4.63 -25.33
N ALA A 197 -24.44 -4.30 -24.35
CA ALA A 197 -25.80 -4.83 -24.28
C ALA A 197 -26.63 -4.40 -25.51
N GLY A 198 -26.41 -3.18 -26.02
CA GLY A 198 -26.98 -2.72 -27.29
C GLY A 198 -26.56 -3.60 -28.46
N LEU A 199 -25.26 -3.83 -28.64
CA LEU A 199 -24.72 -4.67 -29.72
C LEU A 199 -25.23 -6.11 -29.66
N GLN A 200 -25.38 -6.69 -28.47
CA GLN A 200 -25.92 -8.05 -28.32
C GLN A 200 -27.39 -8.18 -28.72
N ARG A 201 -28.17 -7.08 -28.72
CA ARG A 201 -29.55 -7.08 -29.21
C ARG A 201 -29.64 -7.10 -30.74
N GLU A 202 -28.52 -6.93 -31.44
CA GLU A 202 -28.42 -7.02 -32.90
C GLU A 202 -27.52 -8.19 -33.32
N PRO A 203 -27.94 -9.47 -33.13
CA PRO A 203 -27.06 -10.61 -33.34
C PRO A 203 -26.47 -10.68 -34.75
N ALA A 204 -27.26 -10.30 -35.77
CA ALA A 204 -26.83 -10.33 -37.16
C ALA A 204 -25.57 -9.47 -37.43
N VAL A 205 -25.49 -8.28 -36.82
CA VAL A 205 -24.33 -7.38 -36.95
C VAL A 205 -23.10 -8.01 -36.30
N LEU A 206 -23.27 -8.66 -35.14
CA LEU A 206 -22.19 -9.37 -34.47
C LEU A 206 -21.71 -10.58 -35.30
N PHE A 207 -22.60 -11.40 -35.88
CA PHE A 207 -22.19 -12.51 -36.74
C PHE A 207 -21.43 -12.05 -37.98
N ASP A 208 -21.96 -11.05 -38.69
CA ASP A 208 -21.29 -10.49 -39.87
C ASP A 208 -19.90 -9.93 -39.51
N TYR A 209 -19.79 -9.27 -38.35
CA TYR A 209 -18.50 -8.81 -37.83
C TYR A 209 -17.54 -9.98 -37.59
N VAL A 210 -17.95 -11.03 -36.88
CA VAL A 210 -17.06 -12.16 -36.59
C VAL A 210 -16.60 -12.82 -37.89
N ASP A 211 -17.51 -13.10 -38.81
CA ASP A 211 -17.18 -13.81 -40.04
C ASP A 211 -16.22 -12.98 -40.92
N ARG A 212 -16.48 -11.67 -41.06
CA ARG A 212 -15.67 -10.80 -41.92
C ARG A 212 -14.37 -10.34 -41.28
N VAL A 213 -14.40 -9.95 -40.00
CA VAL A 213 -13.23 -9.42 -39.30
C VAL A 213 -12.36 -10.54 -38.75
N ILE A 214 -12.93 -11.49 -38.01
CA ILE A 214 -12.14 -12.57 -37.41
C ILE A 214 -11.85 -13.66 -38.42
N GLY A 215 -12.84 -14.06 -39.23
CA GLY A 215 -12.70 -15.15 -40.19
C GLY A 215 -11.82 -14.81 -41.40
N ALA A 216 -11.94 -13.61 -41.96
CA ALA A 216 -11.27 -13.24 -43.21
C ALA A 216 -10.23 -12.11 -43.08
N SER A 217 -10.51 -11.08 -42.28
CA SER A 217 -9.70 -9.84 -42.28
C SER A 217 -8.67 -9.75 -41.15
N TRP A 218 -8.67 -10.70 -40.20
CA TRP A 218 -7.85 -10.63 -38.99
C TRP A 218 -6.35 -10.50 -39.27
N PRO A 219 -5.72 -11.24 -40.20
CA PRO A 219 -4.30 -11.07 -40.46
C PRO A 219 -3.94 -9.66 -40.92
N GLY A 220 -4.81 -9.01 -41.70
CA GLY A 220 -4.62 -7.62 -42.13
C GLY A 220 -4.79 -6.63 -40.98
N PHE A 221 -5.79 -6.85 -40.13
CA PHE A 221 -6.01 -6.03 -38.95
C PHE A 221 -4.89 -6.16 -37.92
N GLN A 222 -4.39 -7.38 -37.71
CA GLN A 222 -3.27 -7.65 -36.82
C GLN A 222 -2.01 -6.88 -37.27
N ARG A 223 -1.67 -6.89 -38.56
CA ARG A 223 -0.55 -6.09 -39.10
C ARG A 223 -0.74 -4.59 -38.89
N TRP A 224 -1.98 -4.10 -38.93
CA TRP A 224 -2.29 -2.71 -38.65
C TRP A 224 -2.17 -2.37 -37.15
N LEU A 225 -2.44 -3.33 -36.26
CA LEU A 225 -2.28 -3.20 -34.81
C LEU A 225 -0.82 -3.29 -34.36
N GLU A 226 0.00 -4.15 -34.96
CA GLU A 226 1.42 -4.38 -34.62
C GLU A 226 2.23 -3.10 -34.33
N PRO A 227 2.25 -2.06 -35.20
CA PRO A 227 3.03 -0.85 -34.91
C PRO A 227 2.52 -0.05 -33.70
N LYS A 228 1.26 -0.24 -33.32
CA LYS A 228 0.56 0.45 -32.21
C LYS A 228 0.55 -0.38 -30.93
N TRP A 229 0.91 -1.66 -31.02
CA TRP A 229 0.86 -2.65 -29.95
C TRP A 229 2.26 -3.18 -29.67
N ARG A 230 3.05 -2.37 -28.95
CA ARG A 230 4.47 -2.66 -28.72
C ARG A 230 4.64 -3.55 -27.50
N ASP A 231 5.00 -4.80 -27.76
CA ASP A 231 5.38 -5.80 -26.74
C ASP A 231 6.83 -6.27 -26.98
N PRO A 232 7.54 -6.73 -25.92
CA PRO A 232 7.15 -6.74 -24.51
C PRO A 232 7.11 -5.34 -23.91
N ILE A 233 6.31 -5.16 -22.86
CA ILE A 233 6.25 -3.92 -22.08
C ILE A 233 6.81 -4.14 -20.67
N GLU A 234 7.60 -3.17 -20.22
CA GLU A 234 8.17 -3.17 -18.86
C GLU A 234 7.49 -2.08 -18.03
N VAL A 235 6.89 -2.49 -16.91
CA VAL A 235 6.24 -1.59 -15.94
C VAL A 235 7.05 -1.67 -14.64
N GLY A 236 7.99 -0.75 -14.48
CA GLY A 236 8.98 -0.80 -13.41
C GLY A 236 9.89 -2.02 -13.60
N GLY A 237 9.75 -3.03 -12.74
CA GLY A 237 10.47 -4.31 -12.87
C GLY A 237 9.64 -5.46 -13.46
N ALA A 238 8.36 -5.24 -13.76
CA ALA A 238 7.48 -6.27 -14.31
C ALA A 238 7.53 -6.27 -15.84
N ARG A 239 8.03 -7.35 -16.44
CA ARG A 239 7.97 -7.58 -17.89
C ARG A 239 6.75 -8.41 -18.26
N VAL A 240 5.95 -7.89 -19.19
CA VAL A 240 4.68 -8.48 -19.60
C VAL A 240 4.60 -8.57 -21.12
N GLU A 241 4.00 -9.64 -21.63
CA GLU A 241 3.76 -9.89 -23.04
C GLU A 241 2.28 -10.13 -23.30
N ILE A 242 1.69 -9.43 -24.29
CA ILE A 242 0.26 -9.48 -24.57
C ILE A 242 0.07 -9.79 -26.06
N PRO A 243 0.23 -11.05 -26.46
CA PRO A 243 0.29 -11.38 -27.87
C PRO A 243 -1.05 -11.10 -28.56
N LEU A 244 -1.04 -10.30 -29.62
CA LEU A 244 -2.23 -9.90 -30.40
C LEU A 244 -3.09 -11.10 -30.85
N ARG A 245 -2.46 -12.26 -31.10
CA ARG A 245 -3.15 -13.51 -31.46
C ARG A 245 -4.18 -13.98 -30.42
N ALA A 246 -4.12 -13.49 -29.18
CA ALA A 246 -5.06 -13.83 -28.13
C ALA A 246 -6.34 -12.97 -28.15
N ILE A 247 -6.36 -11.86 -28.91
CA ILE A 247 -7.52 -10.95 -28.98
C ILE A 247 -8.76 -11.63 -29.60
N PRO A 248 -8.65 -12.39 -30.71
CA PRO A 248 -9.80 -13.07 -31.31
C PRO A 248 -10.47 -14.10 -30.40
N ASN A 249 -9.74 -14.67 -29.43
CA ASN A 249 -10.28 -15.67 -28.52
C ASN A 249 -11.47 -15.14 -27.70
N ALA A 250 -11.46 -13.85 -27.35
CA ALA A 250 -12.59 -13.23 -26.65
C ALA A 250 -13.87 -13.18 -27.49
N VAL A 251 -13.76 -13.13 -28.82
CA VAL A 251 -14.94 -13.18 -29.71
C VAL A 251 -15.57 -14.57 -29.69
N ARG A 252 -14.74 -15.62 -29.69
CA ARG A 252 -15.23 -17.00 -29.61
C ARG A 252 -15.91 -17.27 -28.28
N GLU A 253 -15.32 -16.78 -27.19
CA GLU A 253 -15.95 -16.80 -25.86
C GLU A 253 -17.28 -16.04 -25.87
N LEU A 254 -17.36 -14.86 -26.50
CA LEU A 254 -18.62 -14.09 -26.62
C LEU A 254 -19.71 -14.86 -27.41
N GLN A 255 -19.35 -15.58 -28.47
CA GLN A 255 -20.27 -16.40 -29.26
C GLN A 255 -20.76 -17.63 -28.49
N GLU A 256 -19.85 -18.34 -27.82
CA GLU A 256 -20.14 -19.52 -27.01
C GLU A 256 -20.99 -19.16 -25.76
N HIS A 257 -20.74 -17.99 -25.17
CA HIS A 257 -21.41 -17.51 -23.95
C HIS A 257 -22.66 -16.65 -24.21
N ARG A 258 -23.35 -16.82 -25.35
CA ARG A 258 -24.66 -16.20 -25.72
C ARG A 258 -25.73 -16.18 -24.60
N ARG A 259 -25.53 -16.88 -23.48
CA ARG A 259 -26.44 -16.99 -22.33
C ARG A 259 -25.96 -16.38 -21.01
N LYS A 260 -24.70 -15.98 -20.83
CA LYS A 260 -24.33 -15.19 -19.64
C LYS A 260 -24.87 -13.79 -19.86
N ARG A 261 -26.00 -13.47 -19.22
CA ARG A 261 -26.46 -12.09 -19.11
C ARG A 261 -25.30 -11.26 -18.56
N LEU A 262 -25.03 -10.10 -19.16
CA LEU A 262 -24.06 -9.10 -18.70
C LEU A 262 -24.36 -8.54 -17.29
N ASP A 263 -25.21 -9.20 -16.51
CA ASP A 263 -25.48 -8.91 -15.10
C ASP A 263 -24.22 -9.11 -14.24
N SER A 264 -23.20 -9.83 -14.75
CA SER A 264 -21.90 -9.98 -14.11
C SER A 264 -20.83 -9.06 -14.74
N PRO A 265 -20.03 -8.35 -13.94
CA PRO A 265 -18.96 -7.51 -14.44
C PRO A 265 -17.90 -8.34 -15.18
N LEU A 266 -17.57 -7.92 -16.40
CA LEU A 266 -16.45 -8.45 -17.17
C LEU A 266 -15.13 -7.94 -16.60
N SER A 267 -14.09 -8.75 -16.70
CA SER A 267 -12.73 -8.38 -16.31
C SER A 267 -12.17 -7.27 -17.21
N VAL A 268 -11.20 -6.51 -16.69
CA VAL A 268 -10.49 -5.47 -17.47
C VAL A 268 -9.82 -6.07 -18.73
N THR A 269 -9.36 -7.32 -18.66
CA THR A 269 -8.81 -8.05 -19.80
C THR A 269 -9.86 -8.25 -20.90
N GLU A 270 -11.06 -8.70 -20.55
CA GLU A 270 -12.14 -8.87 -21.54
C GLU A 270 -12.53 -7.52 -22.13
N TRP A 271 -12.68 -6.48 -21.30
CA TRP A 271 -12.98 -5.13 -21.77
C TRP A 271 -11.93 -4.59 -22.74
N ALA A 272 -10.64 -4.77 -22.46
CA ALA A 272 -9.56 -4.36 -23.34
C ALA A 272 -9.68 -5.02 -24.73
N ARG A 273 -9.97 -6.32 -24.80
CA ARG A 273 -10.19 -7.03 -26.08
C ARG A 273 -11.40 -6.48 -26.81
N LEU A 274 -12.52 -6.29 -26.10
CA LEU A 274 -13.74 -5.74 -26.67
C LEU A 274 -13.56 -4.32 -27.22
N ILE A 275 -12.73 -3.49 -26.57
CA ILE A 275 -12.36 -2.15 -27.08
C ILE A 275 -11.63 -2.26 -28.41
N VAL A 276 -10.62 -3.13 -28.53
CA VAL A 276 -9.88 -3.31 -29.81
C VAL A 276 -10.83 -3.77 -30.93
N LEU A 277 -11.75 -4.66 -30.61
CA LEU A 277 -12.64 -5.27 -31.59
C LEU A 277 -13.76 -4.31 -32.01
N PHE A 278 -14.47 -3.72 -31.04
CA PHE A 278 -15.74 -3.05 -31.29
C PHE A 278 -15.68 -1.52 -31.19
N ALA A 279 -14.62 -0.92 -30.63
CA ALA A 279 -14.49 0.54 -30.53
C ALA A 279 -13.48 1.16 -31.51
N VAL A 280 -12.84 0.35 -32.35
CA VAL A 280 -11.85 0.81 -33.34
C VAL A 280 -12.42 0.68 -34.74
N ASP A 281 -12.15 1.69 -35.58
CA ASP A 281 -12.48 1.62 -36.99
C ASP A 281 -11.56 0.62 -37.70
N HIS A 282 -12.15 -0.35 -38.39
CA HIS A 282 -11.42 -1.37 -39.09
C HIS A 282 -11.16 -0.96 -40.55
N PRO A 283 -9.95 -1.22 -41.08
CA PRO A 283 -9.65 -1.12 -42.51
C PRO A 283 -10.57 -1.92 -43.46
N SER A 284 -11.40 -2.86 -42.94
CA SER A 284 -12.31 -3.71 -43.70
C SER A 284 -13.70 -3.09 -43.85
N GLY A 285 -13.92 -1.89 -43.31
CA GLY A 285 -15.15 -1.13 -43.46
C GLY A 285 -16.06 -1.10 -42.24
N PHE A 286 -15.79 -1.88 -41.19
CA PHE A 286 -16.52 -1.78 -39.92
C PHE A 286 -16.08 -0.55 -39.14
N LYS A 287 -17.01 0.39 -38.92
CA LYS A 287 -16.76 1.58 -38.12
C LYS A 287 -17.25 1.36 -36.69
N ASN A 288 -16.45 1.81 -35.73
CA ASN A 288 -16.67 1.83 -34.27
C ASN A 288 -18.11 1.50 -33.84
N LEU A 289 -18.36 0.21 -33.63
CA LEU A 289 -19.68 -0.34 -33.32
C LEU A 289 -20.17 0.08 -31.93
N MET A 290 -19.25 0.31 -30.99
CA MET A 290 -19.58 0.83 -29.65
C MET A 290 -19.88 2.34 -29.64
N LYS A 291 -19.66 3.06 -30.75
CA LYS A 291 -19.84 4.51 -30.87
C LYS A 291 -19.09 5.28 -29.77
N VAL A 292 -17.88 4.81 -29.44
CA VAL A 292 -17.00 5.47 -28.45
C VAL A 292 -16.39 6.71 -29.07
N SER A 293 -16.60 7.90 -28.48
CA SER A 293 -16.11 9.23 -28.90
C SER A 293 -15.72 9.44 -30.38
N THR A 294 -16.47 10.29 -31.09
CA THR A 294 -16.16 10.66 -32.49
C THR A 294 -14.91 11.54 -32.67
N LYS A 295 -14.33 12.02 -31.56
CA LYS A 295 -13.15 12.91 -31.56
C LYS A 295 -11.83 12.15 -31.33
N SER A 296 -11.89 10.89 -30.90
CA SER A 296 -10.70 10.12 -30.60
C SER A 296 -10.17 9.40 -31.85
N THR A 297 -8.86 9.37 -32.00
CA THR A 297 -8.22 8.59 -33.07
C THR A 297 -8.25 7.11 -32.73
N ALA A 298 -8.39 6.26 -33.76
CA ALA A 298 -8.29 4.81 -33.64
C ALA A 298 -7.02 4.37 -32.88
N GLU A 299 -5.92 5.12 -33.02
CA GLU A 299 -4.65 4.86 -32.34
C GLU A 299 -4.72 5.06 -30.83
N ARG A 300 -5.44 6.08 -30.35
CA ARG A 300 -5.63 6.33 -28.92
C ARG A 300 -6.47 5.23 -28.30
N THR A 301 -7.53 4.80 -28.98
CA THR A 301 -8.38 3.68 -28.53
C THR A 301 -7.60 2.37 -28.42
N VAL A 302 -6.75 2.07 -29.41
CA VAL A 302 -5.85 0.89 -29.38
C VAL A 302 -4.83 1.00 -28.25
N SER A 303 -4.22 2.18 -28.07
CA SER A 303 -3.23 2.42 -27.01
C SER A 303 -3.84 2.26 -25.62
N LEU A 304 -5.07 2.76 -25.42
CA LEU A 304 -5.82 2.54 -24.18
C LEU A 304 -6.05 1.05 -23.94
N ALA A 305 -6.53 0.32 -24.95
CA ALA A 305 -6.78 -1.11 -24.80
C ALA A 305 -5.51 -1.89 -24.45
N HIS A 306 -4.38 -1.56 -25.06
CA HIS A 306 -3.07 -2.13 -24.72
C HIS A 306 -2.67 -1.82 -23.27
N ARG A 307 -2.87 -0.59 -22.80
CA ARG A 307 -2.61 -0.22 -21.39
C ARG A 307 -3.52 -0.97 -20.41
N LEU A 308 -4.81 -1.11 -20.71
CA LEU A 308 -5.74 -1.88 -19.88
C LEU A 308 -5.31 -3.34 -19.78
N HIS A 309 -4.88 -3.95 -20.89
CA HIS A 309 -4.29 -5.29 -20.87
C HIS A 309 -3.00 -5.36 -20.06
N THR A 310 -2.13 -4.35 -20.19
CA THR A 310 -0.88 -4.26 -19.43
C THR A 310 -1.16 -4.22 -17.94
N LEU A 311 -2.09 -3.37 -17.48
CA LEU A 311 -2.48 -3.29 -16.07
C LEU A 311 -3.02 -4.63 -15.56
N ALA A 312 -3.91 -5.28 -16.33
CA ALA A 312 -4.46 -6.57 -15.94
C ALA A 312 -3.40 -7.68 -15.83
N ALA A 313 -2.45 -7.70 -16.76
CA ALA A 313 -1.37 -8.69 -16.76
C ALA A 313 -0.32 -8.41 -15.68
N VAL A 314 0.01 -7.14 -15.39
CA VAL A 314 0.84 -6.78 -14.23
C VAL A 314 0.15 -7.19 -12.93
N ARG A 315 -1.15 -6.93 -12.79
CA ARG A 315 -1.92 -7.37 -11.61
C ARG A 315 -1.82 -8.88 -11.42
N ASN A 316 -2.03 -9.68 -12.46
CA ASN A 316 -1.89 -11.14 -12.38
C ASN A 316 -0.46 -11.55 -11.98
N LEU A 317 0.56 -10.88 -12.49
CA LEU A 317 1.95 -11.14 -12.14
C LEU A 317 2.21 -10.85 -10.65
N VAL A 318 1.75 -9.71 -10.14
CA VAL A 318 1.94 -9.32 -8.73
C VAL A 318 1.16 -10.23 -7.78
N THR A 319 -0.04 -10.66 -8.15
CA THR A 319 -0.83 -11.58 -7.31
C THR A 319 -0.25 -12.99 -7.25
N HIS A 320 0.54 -13.41 -8.24
CA HIS A 320 1.11 -14.76 -8.31
C HIS A 320 2.60 -14.83 -7.92
N ARG A 321 3.35 -13.73 -8.00
CA ARG A 321 4.78 -13.67 -7.62
C ARG A 321 4.95 -12.68 -6.48
N ALA A 322 5.47 -13.17 -5.35
CA ALA A 322 5.63 -12.44 -4.08
C ALA A 322 6.65 -11.28 -4.09
N SER A 323 6.97 -10.65 -5.24
CA SER A 323 7.85 -9.49 -5.26
C SER A 323 7.66 -8.64 -6.52
N ALA A 324 6.56 -7.91 -6.60
CA ALA A 324 6.62 -6.64 -7.30
C ALA A 324 7.44 -5.69 -6.42
N GLY A 325 8.51 -5.10 -6.95
CA GLY A 325 9.26 -4.08 -6.20
C GLY A 325 8.47 -2.77 -6.13
N ALA A 326 8.86 -1.87 -5.22
CA ALA A 326 8.26 -0.53 -5.10
C ALA A 326 8.22 0.23 -6.44
N ALA A 327 9.25 0.05 -7.29
CA ALA A 327 9.30 0.61 -8.64
C ALA A 327 8.15 0.13 -9.55
N THR A 328 7.75 -1.15 -9.46
CA THR A 328 6.61 -1.70 -10.21
C THR A 328 5.31 -1.08 -9.72
N LEU A 329 5.14 -0.89 -8.41
CA LEU A 329 3.95 -0.28 -7.84
C LEU A 329 3.80 1.19 -8.27
N THR A 330 4.87 1.98 -8.22
CA THR A 330 4.87 3.37 -8.70
C THR A 330 4.59 3.47 -10.20
N ALA A 331 5.21 2.60 -11.02
CA ALA A 331 4.98 2.57 -12.45
C ALA A 331 3.55 2.12 -12.80
N PHE A 332 3.00 1.17 -12.03
CA PHE A 332 1.61 0.73 -12.13
C PHE A 332 0.65 1.89 -11.85
N ARG A 333 0.85 2.61 -10.73
CA ARG A 333 0.05 3.80 -10.36
C ARG A 333 0.01 4.83 -11.49
N LYS A 334 1.16 5.17 -12.06
CA LYS A 334 1.25 6.11 -13.19
C LYS A 334 0.48 5.60 -14.42
N THR A 335 0.68 4.34 -14.78
CA THR A 335 0.01 3.72 -15.94
C THR A 335 -1.51 3.66 -15.74
N TYR A 336 -1.95 3.37 -14.51
CA TYR A 336 -3.34 3.32 -14.10
C TYR A 336 -4.05 4.66 -14.30
N TYR A 337 -3.51 5.75 -13.74
CA TYR A 337 -4.12 7.07 -13.88
C TYR A 337 -4.10 7.59 -15.31
N THR A 338 -3.04 7.27 -16.06
CA THR A 338 -3.00 7.60 -17.50
C THR A 338 -4.09 6.84 -18.28
N ALA A 339 -4.36 5.57 -17.95
CA ALA A 339 -5.46 4.82 -18.57
C ALA A 339 -6.83 5.40 -18.17
N PHE A 340 -6.98 5.88 -16.93
CA PHE A 340 -8.19 6.57 -16.48
C PHE A 340 -8.44 7.89 -17.21
N GLU A 341 -7.41 8.72 -17.43
CA GLU A 341 -7.53 9.92 -18.26
C GLU A 341 -7.97 9.60 -19.69
N ASP A 342 -7.36 8.59 -20.29
CA ASP A 342 -7.75 8.15 -21.64
C ASP A 342 -9.21 7.68 -21.69
N LEU A 343 -9.68 6.97 -20.65
CA LEU A 343 -11.09 6.57 -20.54
C LEU A 343 -12.02 7.78 -20.42
N VAL A 344 -11.67 8.76 -19.59
CA VAL A 344 -12.44 10.00 -19.43
C VAL A 344 -12.48 10.78 -20.75
N ALA A 345 -11.37 10.83 -21.49
CA ALA A 345 -11.30 11.49 -22.79
C ALA A 345 -12.11 10.78 -23.89
N LEU A 346 -12.35 9.47 -23.74
CA LEU A 346 -13.18 8.69 -24.66
C LEU A 346 -14.67 8.69 -24.30
N ALA A 347 -15.03 9.11 -23.09
CA ALA A 347 -16.40 9.01 -22.56
C ALA A 347 -17.39 9.95 -23.25
#